data_AF-A0A0B1T9S1-F1
#
_entry.id   AF-A0A0B1T9S1-F1
#
_cell.length_a   1.000
_cell.length_b   1.000
_cell.length_c   1.000
_cell.angle_alpha   90.00
_cell.angle_beta   90.00
_cell.angle_gamma   90.00
#
_symmetry.space_group_name_H-M   'P 1'
#
loop_
_entity.id
_entity.type
_entity.pdbx_description
1 polymer ?
#
loop_
_entity_poly.entity_id
_entity_poly.type
_entity_poly.pdbx_seq_one_letter_code
_entity_poly.pdbx_strand_id
1 'polypeptide(L)'
;MACRLRQRDCIKQAQLRYSEWAAKKRRPSPELLGIVLNEGVRQGGTAAWERVYAAYLEAKNPTEKYQLVRALASATEQPLISRLLRLCLDGSSLRPNMVPSVLSELTKNEAAKALTWRFFRVNYKDFVRVYVWSHS
;
A
#
# COMPACT_ATOMS: atom_id res chain seq x y z
N MET A 1 -17.57 -2.19 -6.14
CA MET A 1 -18.28 -3.07 -5.18
C MET A 1 -18.08 -4.56 -5.47
N ALA A 2 -17.99 -5.02 -6.72
CA ALA A 2 -17.86 -6.44 -7.08
C ALA A 2 -16.64 -7.20 -6.49
N CYS A 3 -15.43 -6.62 -6.46
CA CYS A 3 -14.28 -7.29 -5.85
C CYS A 3 -14.34 -7.33 -4.30
N ARG A 4 -15.12 -6.46 -3.65
CA ARG A 4 -15.36 -6.58 -2.19
C ARG A 4 -16.19 -7.81 -1.84
N LEU A 5 -16.99 -8.32 -2.78
CA LEU A 5 -17.87 -9.47 -2.59
C LEU A 5 -17.19 -10.83 -2.87
N ARG A 6 -15.85 -10.87 -3.02
CA ARG A 6 -15.06 -12.10 -3.23
C ARG A 6 -15.60 -13.02 -4.34
N GLN A 7 -16.23 -12.47 -5.38
CA GLN A 7 -16.52 -13.24 -6.59
C GLN A 7 -15.18 -13.74 -7.15
N ARG A 8 -15.03 -15.07 -7.22
CA ARG A 8 -13.78 -15.74 -7.64
C ARG A 8 -13.30 -15.22 -9.01
N ASP A 9 -14.22 -14.84 -9.88
CA ASP A 9 -13.91 -14.28 -11.18
C ASP A 9 -13.30 -12.87 -11.08
N CYS A 10 -13.74 -12.03 -10.14
CA CYS A 10 -13.16 -10.68 -9.93
C CYS A 10 -11.70 -10.77 -9.47
N ILE A 11 -11.39 -11.70 -8.56
CA ILE A 11 -10.03 -11.89 -8.04
C ILE A 11 -9.10 -12.40 -9.16
N LYS A 12 -9.52 -13.42 -9.92
CA LYS A 12 -8.76 -13.94 -11.06
C LYS A 12 -8.51 -12.85 -12.11
N GLN A 13 -9.54 -12.06 -12.42
CA GLN A 13 -9.47 -10.95 -13.38
C GLN A 13 -8.57 -9.81 -12.90
N ALA A 14 -8.53 -9.53 -11.59
CA ALA A 14 -7.63 -8.55 -11.00
C ALA A 14 -6.18 -9.05 -11.01
N GLN A 15 -5.94 -10.33 -10.70
CA GLN A 15 -4.60 -10.92 -10.79
C GLN A 15 -4.07 -10.94 -12.23
N LEU A 16 -4.91 -11.28 -13.21
CA LEU A 16 -4.53 -11.23 -14.62
C LEU A 16 -4.10 -9.80 -15.01
N ARG A 17 -4.93 -8.80 -14.70
CA ARG A 17 -4.61 -7.39 -14.99
C ARG A 17 -3.37 -6.91 -14.23
N TYR A 18 -3.14 -7.41 -13.01
CA TYR A 18 -1.93 -7.08 -12.24
C TYR A 18 -0.69 -7.67 -12.92
N SER A 19 -0.77 -8.91 -13.40
CA SER A 19 0.33 -9.54 -14.14
C SER A 19 0.64 -8.80 -15.45
N GLU A 20 -0.39 -8.32 -16.16
CA GLU A 20 -0.22 -7.50 -17.36
C GLU A 20 0.40 -6.13 -17.05
N TRP A 21 -0.03 -5.50 -15.96
CA TRP A 21 0.55 -4.26 -15.46
C TRP A 21 2.03 -4.45 -15.11
N ALA A 22 2.35 -5.52 -14.37
CA ALA A 22 3.71 -5.79 -13.91
C ALA A 22 4.66 -6.20 -15.04
N ALA A 23 4.22 -7.02 -16.00
CA ALA A 23 5.07 -7.57 -17.05
C ALA A 23 5.14 -6.68 -18.30
N LYS A 24 4.01 -6.11 -18.72
CA LYS A 24 3.88 -5.39 -20.00
C LYS A 24 3.83 -3.88 -19.83
N LYS A 25 3.94 -3.36 -18.59
CA LYS A 25 3.69 -1.95 -18.23
C LYS A 25 2.34 -1.43 -18.74
N ARG A 26 1.38 -2.32 -19.03
CA ARG A 26 0.06 -1.95 -19.53
C ARG A 26 -0.74 -1.43 -18.35
N ARG A 27 -0.96 -0.11 -18.30
CA ARG A 27 -1.71 0.52 -17.22
C ARG A 27 -3.21 0.23 -17.35
N PRO A 28 -3.85 -0.39 -16.33
CA PRO A 28 -5.31 -0.39 -16.21
C PRO A 28 -5.85 1.04 -16.20
N SER A 29 -7.16 1.20 -16.46
CA SER A 29 -7.81 2.51 -16.29
C SER A 29 -7.61 3.04 -14.86
N PRO A 30 -7.51 4.37 -14.65
CA PRO A 30 -7.25 4.95 -13.33
C PRO A 30 -8.22 4.48 -12.23
N GLU A 31 -9.47 4.21 -12.60
CA GLU A 31 -10.53 3.70 -11.72
C GLU A 31 -10.28 2.25 -11.27
N LEU A 32 -9.72 1.42 -12.15
CA LEU A 32 -9.43 0.01 -11.86
C LEU A 32 -8.03 -0.21 -11.28
N LEU A 33 -7.10 0.72 -11.51
CA LEU A 33 -5.70 0.59 -11.10
C LEU A 33 -5.58 0.30 -9.61
N GLY A 34 -6.31 1.04 -8.75
CA GLY A 34 -6.31 0.80 -7.32
C GLY A 34 -6.77 -0.61 -6.92
N ILE A 35 -7.83 -1.13 -7.57
CA ILE A 35 -8.35 -2.48 -7.29
C ILE A 35 -7.34 -3.54 -7.73
N VAL A 36 -6.79 -3.39 -8.94
CA VAL A 36 -5.82 -4.32 -9.52
C VAL A 36 -4.55 -4.40 -8.67
N LEU A 37 -4.02 -3.25 -8.24
CA LEU A 37 -2.83 -3.21 -7.38
C LEU A 37 -3.11 -3.79 -5.99
N ASN A 38 -4.24 -3.45 -5.38
CA ASN A 38 -4.62 -3.99 -4.07
C ASN A 38 -4.75 -5.52 -4.09
N GLU A 39 -5.48 -6.08 -5.07
CA GLU A 39 -5.63 -7.53 -5.17
C GLU A 39 -4.32 -8.21 -5.56
N GLY A 40 -3.50 -7.57 -6.41
CA GLY A 40 -2.18 -8.06 -6.76
C GLY A 40 -1.25 -8.20 -5.55
N VAL A 41 -1.18 -7.18 -4.69
CA VAL A 41 -0.36 -7.20 -3.47
C VAL A 41 -0.95 -8.15 -2.43
N ARG A 42 -2.27 -8.13 -2.21
CA ARG A 42 -2.96 -9.00 -1.25
C ARG A 42 -2.69 -10.48 -1.49
N GLN A 43 -2.60 -10.88 -2.77
CA GLN A 43 -2.48 -12.29 -3.18
C GLN A 43 -1.06 -12.68 -3.61
N GLY A 44 -0.24 -11.73 -4.06
CA GLY A 44 1.04 -12.01 -4.70
C GLY A 44 2.26 -11.93 -3.76
N GLY A 45 2.03 -11.74 -2.47
CA GLY A 45 3.05 -11.76 -1.41
C GLY A 45 4.20 -10.78 -1.65
N THR A 46 5.38 -11.15 -1.17
CA THR A 46 6.59 -10.31 -1.26
C THR A 46 6.93 -9.89 -2.69
N ALA A 47 6.88 -10.79 -3.67
CA ALA A 47 7.24 -10.47 -5.05
C ALA A 47 6.31 -9.42 -5.69
N ALA A 48 5.00 -9.48 -5.41
CA ALA A 48 4.07 -8.46 -5.88
C ALA A 48 4.27 -7.13 -5.14
N TRP A 49 4.51 -7.19 -3.83
CA TRP A 49 4.75 -6.03 -3.00
C TRP A 49 5.98 -5.23 -3.47
N GLU A 50 7.11 -5.91 -3.74
CA GLU A 50 8.34 -5.25 -4.20
C GLU A 50 8.17 -4.57 -5.55
N ARG A 51 7.41 -5.16 -6.48
CA ARG A 51 7.12 -4.52 -7.77
C ARG A 51 6.32 -3.23 -7.61
N VAL A 52 5.31 -3.24 -6.73
CA VAL A 52 4.53 -2.03 -6.43
C VAL A 52 5.38 -1.00 -5.71
N TYR A 53 6.28 -1.43 -4.82
CA TYR A 53 7.18 -0.52 -4.12
C TYR A 53 8.20 0.13 -5.06
N ALA A 54 8.80 -0.64 -5.99
CA ALA A 54 9.65 -0.09 -7.04
C ALA A 54 8.91 0.94 -7.90
N ALA A 55 7.69 0.61 -8.34
CA ALA A 55 6.85 1.55 -9.09
C ALA A 55 6.53 2.82 -8.28
N TYR A 56 6.32 2.70 -6.96
CA TYR A 56 6.12 3.85 -6.07
C TYR A 56 7.33 4.78 -6.03
N LEU A 57 8.54 4.23 -5.98
CA LEU A 57 9.78 5.02 -5.97
C LEU A 57 9.97 5.77 -7.29
N GLU A 58 9.64 5.15 -8.42
CA GLU A 58 9.77 5.74 -9.77
C GLU A 58 8.65 6.75 -10.10
N ALA A 59 7.47 6.63 -9.47
CA ALA A 59 6.31 7.44 -9.81
C ALA A 59 6.52 8.94 -9.50
N LYS A 60 6.30 9.79 -10.51
CA LYS A 60 6.36 11.25 -10.39
C LYS A 60 5.00 11.88 -10.08
N ASN A 61 3.92 11.26 -10.56
CA ASN A 61 2.57 11.77 -10.37
C ASN A 61 2.09 11.53 -8.92
N PRO A 62 1.64 12.56 -8.19
CA PRO A 62 1.15 12.42 -6.81
C PRO A 62 -0.03 11.45 -6.64
N THR A 63 -0.98 11.47 -7.58
CA THR A 63 -2.16 10.58 -7.58
C THR A 63 -1.75 9.13 -7.79
N GLU A 64 -0.81 8.88 -8.70
CA GLU A 64 -0.26 7.54 -8.93
C GLU A 64 0.48 7.04 -7.69
N LYS A 65 1.35 7.87 -7.09
CA LYS A 65 2.02 7.54 -5.82
C LYS A 65 1.03 7.20 -4.72
N TYR A 66 -0.09 7.91 -4.64
CA TYR A 66 -1.14 7.64 -3.66
C TYR A 66 -1.80 6.28 -3.88
N GLN A 67 -2.10 5.91 -5.12
CA GLN A 67 -2.67 4.58 -5.42
C GLN A 67 -1.68 3.45 -5.11
N LEU A 68 -0.40 3.63 -5.48
CA LEU A 68 0.65 2.64 -5.22
C LEU A 68 0.88 2.43 -3.72
N VAL A 69 0.99 3.49 -2.93
CA VAL A 69 1.22 3.35 -1.47
C VAL A 69 0.04 2.68 -0.76
N ARG A 70 -1.20 2.97 -1.20
CA ARG A 70 -2.40 2.33 -0.64
C ARG A 70 -2.44 0.84 -0.98
N ALA A 71 -1.97 0.46 -2.17
CA ALA A 71 -1.84 -0.94 -2.53
C ALA A 71 -0.82 -1.69 -1.67
N LEU A 72 0.30 -1.07 -1.29
CA LEU A 72 1.25 -1.67 -0.36
C LEU A 72 0.62 -2.00 1.01
N ALA A 73 -0.36 -1.21 1.46
CA ALA A 73 -1.09 -1.44 2.71
C ALA A 73 -2.09 -2.61 2.64
N SER A 74 -2.34 -3.17 1.45
CA SER A 74 -3.18 -4.37 1.28
C SER A 74 -2.45 -5.68 1.55
N ALA A 75 -1.15 -5.63 1.85
CA ALA A 75 -0.33 -6.77 2.21
C ALA A 75 -0.91 -7.56 3.40
N THR A 76 -0.78 -8.88 3.36
CA THR A 76 -1.27 -9.79 4.40
C THR A 76 -0.13 -10.40 5.23
N GLU A 77 1.10 -10.34 4.75
CA GLU A 77 2.29 -10.87 5.42
C GLU A 77 2.85 -9.89 6.45
N GLN A 78 3.06 -10.37 7.68
CA GLN A 78 3.57 -9.56 8.79
C GLN A 78 4.89 -8.83 8.51
N PRO A 79 5.89 -9.44 7.82
CA PRO A 79 7.14 -8.74 7.47
C PRO A 79 6.92 -7.53 6.57
N LEU A 80 6.02 -7.63 5.59
CA LEU A 80 5.69 -6.55 4.64
C LEU A 80 4.95 -5.41 5.35
N ILE A 81 3.98 -5.74 6.20
CA ILE A 81 3.26 -4.76 7.03
C ILE A 81 4.24 -4.02 7.94
N SER A 82 5.14 -4.76 8.61
CA SER A 82 6.16 -4.18 9.49
C SER A 82 7.16 -3.31 8.72
N ARG A 83 7.48 -3.67 7.48
CA ARG A 83 8.31 -2.84 6.61
C ARG A 83 7.60 -1.55 6.24
N LEU A 84 6.33 -1.60 5.82
CA LEU A 84 5.57 -0.40 5.47
C LEU A 84 5.44 0.57 6.66
N LEU A 85 5.19 0.04 7.86
CA LEU A 85 5.14 0.83 9.09
C LEU A 85 6.47 1.53 9.41
N ARG A 86 7.61 0.85 9.19
CA ARG A 86 8.94 1.47 9.33
C ARG A 86 9.17 2.57 8.29
N LEU A 87 8.74 2.36 7.04
CA LEU A 87 8.82 3.39 5.99
C LEU A 87 8.03 4.66 6.34
N CYS A 88 6.94 4.55 7.12
CA CYS A 88 6.22 5.72 7.61
C CYS A 88 7.02 6.58 8.60
N LEU A 89 8.03 6.00 9.27
CA LEU A 89 8.87 6.71 10.24
C LEU A 89 10.20 7.20 9.64
N ASP A 90 10.69 6.52 8.60
CA ASP A 90 11.99 6.80 7.98
C ASP A 90 12.06 8.18 7.30
N GLY A 91 10.91 8.77 6.93
CA GLY A 91 10.80 10.15 6.42
C GLY A 91 11.43 10.39 5.03
N SER A 92 12.34 9.54 4.57
CA SER A 92 13.04 9.64 3.29
C SER A 92 12.26 9.02 2.14
N SER A 93 11.70 7.83 2.38
CA SER A 93 11.07 7.01 1.36
C SER A 93 9.59 7.35 1.16
N LEU A 94 8.89 7.78 2.23
CA LEU A 94 7.45 8.04 2.23
C LEU A 94 7.17 9.46 2.71
N ARG A 95 6.50 10.26 1.86
CA ARG A 95 6.18 11.66 2.19
C ARG A 95 5.32 11.75 3.46
N PRO A 96 5.63 12.63 4.42
CA PRO A 96 4.89 12.74 5.68
C PRO A 96 3.37 12.91 5.52
N ASN A 97 2.92 13.68 4.53
CA ASN A 97 1.49 13.89 4.25
C ASN A 97 0.74 12.62 3.79
N MET A 98 1.45 11.56 3.38
CA MET A 98 0.87 10.28 2.98
C MET A 98 0.74 9.30 4.16
N VAL A 99 1.46 9.53 5.27
CA VAL A 99 1.47 8.65 6.45
C VAL A 99 0.07 8.44 7.03
N PRO A 100 -0.78 9.47 7.25
CA PRO A 100 -2.12 9.28 7.81
C PRO A 100 -2.99 8.36 6.95
N SER A 101 -2.92 8.52 5.62
CA SER A 101 -3.67 7.67 4.69
C SER A 101 -3.19 6.22 4.72
N VAL A 102 -1.88 5.98 4.80
CA VAL A 102 -1.32 4.62 4.90
C VAL A 102 -1.75 3.93 6.20
N LEU A 103 -1.69 4.64 7.34
CA LEU A 103 -2.17 4.12 8.62
C LEU A 103 -3.68 3.83 8.58
N SER A 104 -4.48 4.68 7.92
CA SER A 104 -5.91 4.45 7.73
C SER A 104 -6.20 3.20 6.90
N GLU A 105 -5.43 2.93 5.84
CA GLU A 105 -5.60 1.70 5.04
C GLU A 105 -5.15 0.45 5.82
N LEU A 106 -4.04 0.52 6.56
CA LEU A 106 -3.56 -0.59 7.37
C LEU A 106 -4.52 -0.96 8.50
N THR A 107 -5.20 0.01 9.11
CA THR A 107 -6.20 -0.26 10.16
C THR A 107 -7.49 -0.89 9.63
N LYS A 108 -7.80 -0.74 8.34
CA LYS A 108 -8.90 -1.43 7.63
C LYS A 108 -8.53 -2.83 7.15
N ASN A 109 -7.25 -3.17 7.15
CA ASN A 109 -6.77 -4.49 6.75
C ASN A 109 -6.72 -5.41 7.98
N GLU A 110 -7.57 -6.43 8.02
CA GLU A 110 -7.68 -7.36 9.16
C GLU A 110 -6.34 -8.01 9.54
N ALA A 111 -5.47 -8.30 8.56
CA ALA A 111 -4.14 -8.86 8.83
C ALA A 111 -3.18 -7.85 9.48
N ALA A 112 -3.39 -6.56 9.29
CA ALA A 112 -2.49 -5.50 9.73
C ALA A 112 -2.99 -4.73 10.95
N LYS A 113 -4.31 -4.60 11.14
CA LYS A 113 -4.94 -3.75 12.16
C LYS A 113 -4.31 -3.84 13.55
N ALA A 114 -4.17 -5.05 14.09
CA ALA A 114 -3.62 -5.26 15.43
C ALA A 114 -2.14 -4.84 15.52
N LEU A 115 -1.35 -5.19 14.50
CA LEU A 115 0.07 -4.83 14.43
C LEU A 115 0.24 -3.31 14.27
N THR A 116 -0.54 -2.68 13.39
CA THR A 116 -0.53 -1.23 13.17
C THR A 116 -0.86 -0.47 14.45
N TRP A 117 -1.88 -0.89 15.19
CA TRP A 117 -2.23 -0.26 16.46
C TRP A 117 -1.11 -0.40 17.50
N ARG A 118 -0.52 -1.60 17.63
CA ARG A 118 0.61 -1.82 18.54
C ARG A 118 1.82 -0.97 18.16
N PHE A 119 2.18 -0.96 16.87
CA PHE A 119 3.31 -0.21 16.36
C PHE A 119 3.14 1.29 16.56
N PHE A 120 1.94 1.82 16.28
CA PHE A 120 1.62 3.23 16.49
C PHE A 120 1.80 3.66 17.95
N ARG A 121 1.28 2.86 18.90
CA ARG A 121 1.42 3.16 20.33
C ARG A 121 2.87 3.19 20.80
N VAL A 122 3.67 2.22 20.37
CA VAL A 122 5.09 2.12 20.76
C VAL A 122 5.91 3.28 20.18
N ASN A 123 5.61 3.71 18.96
CA ASN A 123 6.38 4.72 18.23
C ASN A 123 5.68 6.09 18.18
N TYR A 124 4.74 6.36 19.09
CA TYR A 124 3.91 7.57 19.03
C TYR A 124 4.75 8.86 18.98
N LYS A 125 5.83 8.93 19.77
CA LYS A 125 6.75 10.08 19.79
C LYS A 125 7.43 10.31 18.44
N ASP A 126 7.78 9.25 17.72
CA ASP A 126 8.41 9.36 16.40
C ASP A 126 7.39 9.81 15.35
N PHE A 127 6.15 9.32 15.42
CA PHE A 127 5.06 9.82 14.57
C PHE A 127 4.79 11.31 14.78
N VAL A 128 4.78 11.78 16.04
CA VAL A 128 4.66 13.21 16.35
C VAL A 128 5.82 14.00 15.76
N ARG A 129 7.06 13.51 15.88
CA ARG A 129 8.24 14.17 15.32
C ARG A 129 8.14 14.33 13.80
N VAL A 130 7.79 13.26 13.09
CA VAL A 130 7.60 13.26 11.62
C VAL A 130 6.52 14.25 11.20
N TYR A 131 5.40 14.30 11.95
CA TYR A 131 4.30 15.20 11.65
C TYR A 131 4.67 16.68 11.85
N VAL A 132 5.33 17.01 12.96
CA VAL A 132 5.77 18.37 13.29
C VAL A 132 6.83 18.88 12.30
N TRP A 133 7.82 18.04 11.94
CA TRP A 133 8.86 18.38 10.95
C TRP A 133 8.29 18.71 9.56
N SER A 134 7.16 18.10 9.19
CA SER A 134 6.56 18.34 7.88
C SER A 134 5.78 19.66 7.73
N HIS A 135 5.55 20.37 8.84
CA HIS A 135 4.77 21.62 8.90
C HIS A 135 5.57 22.80 9.49
N SER A 136 6.89 22.64 9.66
CA SER A 136 7.83 23.71 10.04
C SER A 136 8.60 24.17 8.81
#